data_AF-A0A223EK12-F1
#
_entry.id   AF-A0A223EK12-F1
#
_cell.length_a   1.000
_cell.length_b   1.000
_cell.length_c   1.000
_cell.angle_alpha   90.00
_cell.angle_beta   90.00
_cell.angle_gamma   90.00
#
_symmetry.space_group_name_H-M   'P 1'
#
loop_
_entity.id
_entity.type
_entity.pdbx_description
1 polymer ?
#
loop_
_entity_poly.entity_id
_entity_poly.type
_entity_poly.pdbx_seq_one_letter_code
_entity_poly.pdbx_strand_id
1 'polypeptide(L)'
;MEQNHDYYQNLLKRLCKADNISPRKPRFENIEDLVIIHVKNHLKEGVDLECFKILNLIYQTAVPLGIKFNQQLYLYPNGDRLDRVAITFNKNDYILLNKKLEKGEI
;
A
#
# COMPACT_ATOMS: atom_id res chain seq x y z
N MET A 1 25.44 -2.14 9.58
CA MET A 1 24.29 -2.45 8.71
C MET A 1 23.09 -1.77 9.33
N GLU A 2 22.68 -0.61 8.80
CA GLU A 2 21.55 0.15 9.36
C GLU A 2 20.29 -0.74 9.37
N GLN A 3 19.66 -0.85 10.53
CA GLN A 3 18.30 -1.37 10.63
C GLN A 3 17.40 -0.39 9.89
N ASN A 4 17.15 -0.64 8.59
CA ASN A 4 16.17 0.12 7.82
C ASN A 4 14.80 -0.12 8.44
N HIS A 5 14.38 0.78 9.32
CA HIS A 5 13.05 0.76 9.90
C HIS A 5 12.05 1.05 8.78
N ASP A 6 11.08 0.14 8.55
CA ASP A 6 10.06 0.36 7.53
C ASP A 6 8.98 1.32 8.08
N TYR A 7 9.34 2.60 8.09
CA TYR A 7 8.49 3.71 8.55
C TYR A 7 7.17 3.76 7.79
N TYR A 8 7.18 3.54 6.48
CA TYR A 8 5.96 3.61 5.68
C TYR A 8 5.01 2.45 5.95
N GLN A 9 5.53 1.22 6.01
CA GLN A 9 4.71 0.07 6.39
C GLN A 9 4.08 0.27 7.78
N ASN A 10 4.85 0.80 8.73
CA ASN A 10 4.36 1.09 10.07
C ASN A 10 3.30 2.20 10.09
N LEU A 11 3.50 3.27 9.33
CA LEU A 11 2.53 4.36 9.17
C LEU A 11 1.22 3.83 8.59
N LEU A 12 1.28 3.13 7.45
CA LEU A 12 0.08 2.64 6.77
C LEU A 12 -0.73 1.69 7.67
N LYS A 13 -0.05 0.79 8.40
CA LYS A 13 -0.71 -0.11 9.36
C LYS A 13 -1.38 0.64 10.51
N ARG A 14 -0.75 1.71 11.01
CA ARG A 14 -1.34 2.57 12.07
C ARG A 14 -2.57 3.32 11.56
N LEU A 15 -2.50 3.87 10.35
CA LEU A 15 -3.63 4.56 9.71
C LEU A 15 -4.79 3.59 9.45
N CYS A 16 -4.52 2.38 8.95
CA CYS A 16 -5.54 1.34 8.82
C CYS A 16 -6.22 1.06 10.16
N LYS A 17 -5.45 0.89 11.25
CA LYS A 17 -5.99 0.66 12.58
C LYS A 17 -6.87 1.82 13.07
N ALA A 18 -6.46 3.07 12.79
CA ALA A 18 -7.24 4.27 13.13
C ALA A 18 -8.59 4.30 12.39
N ASP A 19 -8.65 3.79 11.16
CA ASP A 19 -9.85 3.68 10.33
C ASP A 19 -10.70 2.41 10.62
N ASN A 20 -10.40 1.68 11.70
CA ASN A 20 -11.00 0.38 12.04
C ASN A 20 -10.80 -0.71 10.97
N ILE A 21 -9.74 -0.60 10.15
CA ILE A 21 -9.34 -1.58 9.16
C ILE A 21 -8.24 -2.48 9.76
N SER A 22 -8.32 -3.78 9.50
CA SER A 22 -7.28 -4.72 9.96
C SER A 22 -5.89 -4.32 9.41
N PRO A 23 -4.86 -4.14 10.25
CA PRO A 23 -3.51 -3.80 9.81
C PRO A 23 -2.82 -4.94 9.03
N ARG A 24 -3.45 -6.11 8.95
CA ARG A 24 -3.00 -7.25 8.11
C ARG A 24 -3.59 -7.21 6.70
N LYS A 25 -4.51 -6.29 6.42
CA LYS A 25 -5.16 -6.16 5.11
C LYS A 25 -4.19 -5.68 4.03
N PRO A 26 -3.41 -4.58 4.21
CA PRO A 26 -2.30 -4.29 3.30
C PRO A 26 -1.16 -5.28 3.56
N ARG A 27 -0.89 -6.15 2.59
CA ARG A 27 0.21 -7.12 2.66
C ARG A 27 1.38 -6.64 1.83
N PHE A 28 2.54 -6.53 2.45
CA PHE A 28 3.75 -6.04 1.81
C PHE A 28 4.56 -7.24 1.31
N GLU A 29 5.08 -7.11 0.10
CA GLU A 29 5.93 -8.09 -0.55
C GLU A 29 7.11 -7.35 -1.19
N ASN A 30 8.32 -7.85 -0.98
CA ASN A 30 9.53 -7.32 -1.60
C ASN A 30 9.98 -8.31 -2.67
N ILE A 31 10.03 -7.88 -3.93
CA ILE A 31 10.48 -8.69 -5.06
C ILE A 31 11.54 -7.89 -5.80
N GLU A 32 12.78 -8.37 -5.77
CA GLU A 32 13.93 -7.75 -6.45
C GLU A 32 14.03 -6.24 -6.16
N ASP A 33 13.70 -5.41 -7.15
CA ASP A 33 13.75 -3.95 -7.16
C ASP A 33 12.36 -3.29 -6.99
N LEU A 34 11.37 -4.05 -6.52
CA LEU A 34 10.00 -3.62 -6.29
C LEU A 34 9.55 -3.87 -4.86
N VAL A 35 8.73 -2.96 -4.35
CA VAL A 35 7.94 -3.16 -3.12
C VAL A 35 6.47 -3.10 -3.51
N ILE A 36 5.73 -4.18 -3.22
CA ILE A 36 4.34 -4.34 -3.62
C ILE A 36 3.46 -4.41 -2.37
N ILE A 37 2.40 -3.61 -2.34
CA ILE A 37 1.36 -3.65 -1.33
C ILE A 37 0.12 -4.27 -1.97
N HIS A 38 -0.21 -5.50 -1.56
CA HIS A 38 -1.43 -6.19 -1.96
C HIS A 38 -2.57 -5.83 -1.02
N VAL A 39 -3.67 -5.35 -1.60
CA VAL A 39 -4.91 -5.07 -0.88
C VAL A 39 -6.01 -5.97 -1.43
N LYS A 40 -6.29 -7.06 -0.71
CA LYS A 40 -7.23 -8.09 -1.15
C LYS A 40 -8.69 -7.64 -0.97
N ASN A 41 -9.49 -7.85 -2.00
CA ASN A 41 -10.94 -7.76 -1.95
C ASN A 41 -11.50 -9.05 -1.31
N HIS A 42 -12.23 -8.92 -0.20
CA HIS A 42 -12.80 -10.09 0.48
C HIS A 42 -14.25 -10.37 0.06
N LEU A 43 -14.89 -9.44 -0.64
CA LEU A 43 -16.27 -9.62 -1.10
C LEU A 43 -16.34 -10.58 -2.29
N LYS A 44 -17.41 -11.38 -2.31
CA LYS A 44 -17.73 -12.25 -3.45
C LYS A 44 -18.30 -11.44 -4.62
N GLU A 45 -19.12 -10.47 -4.30
CA GLU A 45 -19.79 -9.58 -5.24
C GLU A 45 -19.51 -8.13 -4.83
N GLY A 46 -19.15 -7.30 -5.80
CA GLY A 46 -18.76 -5.91 -5.57
C GLY A 46 -17.34 -5.74 -5.04
N VAL A 47 -17.09 -4.53 -4.51
CA VAL A 47 -15.76 -4.12 -4.03
C VAL A 47 -15.82 -3.72 -2.57
N ASP A 48 -14.91 -4.31 -1.81
CA ASP A 48 -14.67 -4.04 -0.41
C ASP A 48 -14.24 -2.58 -0.21
N LEU A 49 -15.06 -1.80 0.49
CA LEU A 49 -14.82 -0.38 0.72
C LEU A 49 -13.48 -0.11 1.40
N GLU A 50 -13.00 -1.03 2.25
CA GLU A 50 -11.71 -0.86 2.91
C GLU A 50 -10.55 -0.89 1.89
N CYS A 51 -10.71 -1.56 0.74
CA CYS A 51 -9.71 -1.49 -0.33
C CYS A 51 -9.51 -0.05 -0.81
N PHE A 52 -10.61 0.66 -1.05
CA PHE A 52 -10.57 2.06 -1.47
C PHE A 52 -10.08 3.00 -0.36
N LYS A 53 -10.44 2.73 0.89
CA LYS A 53 -9.90 3.49 2.03
C LYS A 53 -8.38 3.34 2.13
N ILE A 54 -7.85 2.12 2.01
CA ILE A 54 -6.40 1.89 2.01
C ILE A 54 -5.72 2.59 0.83
N LEU A 55 -6.31 2.52 -0.38
CA LEU A 55 -5.80 3.25 -1.53
C LEU A 55 -5.77 4.76 -1.26
N ASN A 56 -6.85 5.31 -0.70
CA ASN A 56 -6.91 6.72 -0.35
C ASN A 56 -5.82 7.11 0.68
N LEU A 57 -5.56 6.29 1.70
CA LEU A 57 -4.47 6.51 2.65
C LEU A 57 -3.10 6.53 1.96
N ILE A 58 -2.87 5.62 0.99
CA ILE A 58 -1.64 5.60 0.20
C ILE A 58 -1.52 6.87 -0.65
N TYR A 59 -2.58 7.29 -1.33
CA TYR A 59 -2.59 8.55 -2.10
C TYR A 59 -2.27 9.74 -1.19
N GLN A 60 -2.91 9.83 -0.02
CA GLN A 60 -2.73 10.92 0.94
C GLN A 60 -1.32 10.98 1.55
N THR A 61 -0.60 9.87 1.62
CA THR A 61 0.72 9.80 2.27
C THR A 61 1.89 9.80 1.28
N ALA A 62 1.73 9.17 0.11
CA ALA A 62 2.81 9.06 -0.87
C ALA A 62 2.83 10.23 -1.87
N VAL A 63 1.66 10.69 -2.34
CA VAL A 63 1.58 11.72 -3.40
C VAL A 63 2.08 13.09 -2.93
N PRO A 64 1.74 13.61 -1.74
CA PRO A 64 2.28 14.89 -1.27
C PRO A 64 3.80 14.92 -1.17
N LEU A 65 4.40 13.75 -0.94
CA LEU A 65 5.86 13.58 -0.89
C LEU A 65 6.51 13.47 -2.27
N GLY A 66 5.73 13.49 -3.35
CA GLY A 66 6.19 13.32 -4.72
C GLY A 66 6.64 11.89 -5.05
N ILE A 67 6.23 10.91 -4.24
CA ILE A 67 6.62 9.52 -4.42
C ILE A 67 5.75 8.88 -5.50
N LYS A 68 6.39 8.28 -6.50
CA LYS A 68 5.72 7.59 -7.59
C LYS A 68 5.43 6.14 -7.21
N PHE A 69 4.27 5.66 -7.64
CA PHE A 69 3.88 4.26 -7.57
C PHE A 69 2.93 3.95 -8.73
N ASN A 70 2.85 2.67 -9.06
CA ASN A 70 1.87 2.14 -9.99
C ASN A 70 0.74 1.45 -9.24
N GLN A 71 -0.47 1.53 -9.80
CA GLN A 71 -1.63 0.80 -9.31
C GLN A 71 -2.09 -0.18 -10.38
N GLN A 72 -2.33 -1.44 -10.00
CA GLN A 72 -2.85 -2.46 -10.89
C GLN A 72 -4.00 -3.23 -10.24
N LEU A 73 -5.08 -3.46 -10.99
CA LEU A 73 -6.19 -4.30 -10.58
C LEU A 73 -5.94 -5.73 -11.05
N TYR A 74 -6.23 -6.69 -10.18
CA TYR A 74 -6.23 -8.11 -10.52
C TYR A 74 -7.65 -8.65 -10.36
N LEU A 75 -8.18 -9.21 -11.45
CA LEU A 75 -9.51 -9.80 -11.50
C LEU A 75 -9.38 -11.32 -11.45
N TYR A 76 -10.42 -11.98 -10.93
CA TYR A 76 -10.55 -13.42 -11.10
C TYR A 76 -10.75 -13.78 -12.59
N PRO A 77 -10.30 -14.97 -13.04
CA PRO A 77 -10.54 -15.41 -14.41
C PRO A 77 -12.04 -15.41 -14.76
N ASN A 78 -12.35 -15.07 -16.01
CA ASN A 78 -13.69 -15.17 -16.59
C ASN A 78 -14.77 -14.25 -15.96
N GLY A 79 -14.40 -13.10 -15.42
CA GLY A 79 -15.38 -12.09 -14.99
C GLY A 79 -14.77 -10.84 -14.39
N ASP A 80 -15.63 -9.95 -13.89
CA ASP A 80 -15.25 -8.63 -13.37
C ASP A 80 -15.05 -8.61 -11.84
N ARG A 81 -14.95 -9.79 -11.23
CA ARG A 81 -14.75 -9.89 -9.78
C ARG A 81 -13.31 -9.50 -9.44
N LEU A 82 -13.16 -8.44 -8.66
CA LEU A 82 -11.88 -8.01 -8.14
C LEU A 82 -11.31 -9.05 -7.15
N ASP A 83 -10.08 -9.52 -7.38
CA ASP A 83 -9.29 -10.29 -6.40
C ASP A 83 -8.52 -9.33 -5.49
N ARG A 84 -7.75 -8.42 -6.06
CA ARG A 84 -6.94 -7.46 -5.29
C ARG A 84 -6.59 -6.22 -6.10
N VAL A 85 -6.18 -5.18 -5.37
CA VAL A 85 -5.43 -4.06 -5.93
C VAL A 85 -3.98 -4.21 -5.47
N ALA A 86 -3.03 -4.11 -6.41
CA ALA A 86 -1.61 -4.05 -6.10
C ALA A 86 -1.11 -2.62 -6.29
N ILE A 87 -0.35 -2.15 -5.30
CA ILE A 87 0.38 -0.89 -5.36
C ILE A 87 1.86 -1.19 -5.39
N THR A 88 2.53 -0.77 -6.44
CA THR A 88 3.92 -1.13 -6.70
C THR A 88 4.79 0.12 -6.69
N PHE A 89 5.77 0.14 -5.81
CA PHE A 89 6.84 1.12 -5.77
C PHE A 89 8.10 0.53 -6.40
N ASN A 90 8.85 1.34 -7.15
CA ASN A 90 10.26 1.03 -7.34
C ASN A 90 10.95 1.11 -5.97
N LYS A 91 11.91 0.23 -5.71
CA LYS A 91 12.63 0.16 -4.43
C LYS A 91 13.32 1.47 -4.07
N ASN A 92 13.85 2.21 -5.06
CA ASN A 92 14.45 3.52 -4.82
C ASN A 92 13.41 4.55 -4.36
N ASP A 93 12.22 4.56 -4.98
CA ASP A 93 11.10 5.41 -4.56
C ASP A 93 10.61 5.03 -3.16
N TYR A 94 10.56 3.73 -2.84
CA TYR A 94 10.17 3.24 -1.50
C TYR A 94 11.19 3.61 -0.42
N ILE A 95 12.49 3.54 -0.72
CA ILE A 95 13.56 3.99 0.18
C ILE A 95 13.47 5.49 0.39
N LEU A 96 13.23 6.27 -0.67
CA LEU A 96 13.04 7.72 -0.57
C LEU A 96 11.83 8.06 0.31
N LEU A 97 10.71 7.36 0.13
CA LEU A 97 9.52 7.50 0.97
C LEU A 97 9.88 7.28 2.45
N ASN A 98 10.53 6.17 2.79
CA ASN A 98 10.93 5.91 4.18
C ASN A 98 11.85 7.00 4.76
N LYS A 99 12.82 7.49 3.98
CA LYS A 99 13.72 8.58 4.41
C LYS A 99 12.98 9.89 4.67
N LYS A 100 11.97 10.23 3.86
CA LYS A 100 11.15 11.43 4.06
C LYS A 100 10.31 11.33 5.33
N LEU A 101 9.74 10.15 5.61
CA LEU A 101 8.97 9.91 6.83
C LEU A 101 9.84 9.95 8.09
N GLU A 102 11.04 9.39 8.02
CA GLU A 102 12.03 9.47 9.11
C GLU A 102 12.36 10.92 9.48
N LYS A 103 12.44 11.81 8.49
CA LYS A 103 12.68 13.25 8.68
C LYS A 103 11.43 14.04 9.10
N GLY A 104 10.27 13.40 9.18
CA GLY A 104 9.01 14.04 9.56
C GLY A 104 8.40 14.93 8.47
N GLU A 105 8.65 14.65 7.18
CA GLU A 105 8.10 15.44 6.06
C GLU A 105 6.59 15.19 5.78
N ILE A 106 5.83 14.67 6.75
CA ILE A 106 4.39 14.35 6.64
C ILE A 106 3.51 15.59 6.84
#